data_AF-A0A928EGJ9-F1
#
_entry.id   AF-A0A928EGJ9-F1
#
_cell.length_a   1.000
_cell.length_b   1.000
_cell.length_c   1.000
_cell.angle_alpha   90.00
_cell.angle_beta   90.00
_cell.angle_gamma   90.00
#
_symmetry.space_group_name_H-M   'P 1'
#
loop_
_entity.id
_entity.type
_entity.pdbx_description
1 polymer ?
#
loop_
_entity_poly.entity_id
_entity_poly.type
_entity_poly.pdbx_seq_one_letter_code
_entity_poly.pdbx_strand_id
1 'polypeptide(L)'
;MTLASIVLAVASLSTAMIAGFLVSYCVTLGGWFTHMTGSGRARIAQEYYTPFRVASHLKQRYDAWMLFQPLLAIFSLILNARIQPLAPQIALALPLPMLLLIHSCTGFGQIEEAFASGKDLSGEQEARYAQLNLPLHRLYALFYMIPAIWLILAAGIE
;
A
#
# COMPACT_ATOMS: atom_id res chain seq x y z
N MET A 1 -1.37 28.05 11.49
CA MET A 1 -2.05 26.74 11.37
C MET A 1 -2.23 26.16 12.78
N THR A 2 -3.37 25.54 13.07
CA THR A 2 -3.61 24.83 14.35
C THR A 2 -3.00 23.42 14.29
N LEU A 3 -2.72 22.80 15.44
CA LEU A 3 -2.25 21.41 15.50
C LEU A 3 -3.20 20.46 14.74
N ALA A 4 -4.52 20.64 14.91
CA ALA A 4 -5.54 19.86 14.23
C ALA A 4 -5.43 19.97 12.69
N SER A 5 -5.26 21.18 12.16
CA SER A 5 -5.09 21.41 10.72
C SER A 5 -3.76 20.86 10.18
N ILE A 6 -2.68 20.92 10.96
CA ILE A 6 -1.38 20.36 10.57
C ILE A 6 -1.49 18.84 10.48
N VAL A 7 -2.04 18.19 11.51
CA VAL A 7 -2.20 16.72 11.54
C VAL A 7 -3.10 16.24 10.40
N LEU A 8 -4.17 16.98 10.09
CA LEU A 8 -5.04 16.69 8.95
C LEU A 8 -4.30 16.76 7.62
N ALA A 9 -3.49 17.81 7.41
CA ALA A 9 -2.70 17.97 6.20
C ALA A 9 -1.68 16.83 6.07
N VAL A 10 -0.93 16.49 7.12
CA VAL A 10 0.06 15.41 7.08
C VAL A 10 -0.60 14.04 6.90
N ALA A 11 -1.76 13.79 7.52
CA ALA A 11 -2.54 12.57 7.28
C ALA A 11 -2.98 12.45 5.82
N SER A 12 -3.45 13.56 5.22
CA SER A 12 -3.86 13.60 3.82
C SER A 12 -2.69 13.37 2.87
N LEU A 13 -1.57 14.08 3.10
CA LEU A 13 -0.35 13.97 2.31
C LEU A 13 0.29 12.58 2.41
N SER A 14 0.35 11.97 3.60
CA SER A 14 0.88 10.62 3.75
C SER A 14 -0.01 9.57 3.06
N THR A 15 -1.34 9.75 3.11
CA THR A 15 -2.29 8.90 2.38
C THR A 15 -2.09 9.01 0.87
N ALA A 16 -1.97 10.23 0.35
CA ALA A 16 -1.69 10.49 -1.07
C ALA A 16 -0.31 9.95 -1.50
N MET A 17 0.71 10.05 -0.64
CA MET A 17 2.04 9.51 -0.88
C MET A 17 2.01 7.98 -1.04
N ILE A 18 1.29 7.26 -0.17
CA ILE A 18 1.13 5.81 -0.29
C ILE A 18 0.36 5.45 -1.57
N ALA A 19 -0.70 6.20 -1.90
CA ALA A 19 -1.41 6.02 -3.17
C ALA A 19 -0.47 6.18 -4.38
N GLY A 20 0.33 7.25 -4.40
CA GLY A 20 1.31 7.50 -5.46
C GLY A 20 2.38 6.42 -5.54
N PHE A 21 2.87 5.93 -4.39
CA PHE A 21 3.77 4.78 -4.33
C PHE A 21 3.15 3.52 -4.94
N LEU A 22 1.91 3.17 -4.57
CA LEU A 22 1.22 1.99 -5.11
C LEU A 22 0.95 2.11 -6.62
N VAL A 23 0.59 3.30 -7.10
CA VAL A 23 0.46 3.56 -8.53
C VAL A 23 1.81 3.36 -9.21
N SER A 24 2.87 4.00 -8.72
CA SER A 24 4.22 3.87 -9.26
C SER A 24 4.69 2.41 -9.30
N TYR A 25 4.46 1.66 -8.21
CA TYR A 25 4.72 0.22 -8.14
C TYR A 25 4.01 -0.53 -9.27
N CYS A 26 2.71 -0.27 -9.50
CA CYS A 26 1.96 -0.94 -10.55
C CYS A 26 2.52 -0.71 -11.96
N VAL A 27 3.10 0.47 -12.23
CA VAL A 27 3.68 0.80 -13.56
C VAL A 27 5.13 0.33 -13.70
N THR A 28 5.85 0.23 -12.59
CA THR A 28 7.29 -0.05 -12.58
C THR A 28 7.58 -1.44 -12.01
N LEU A 29 7.92 -1.51 -10.72
CA LEU A 29 8.46 -2.69 -10.08
C LEU A 29 7.47 -3.86 -10.06
N GLY A 30 6.20 -3.59 -9.76
CA GLY A 30 5.13 -4.59 -9.79
C GLY A 30 4.88 -5.13 -11.20
N GLY A 31 4.94 -4.27 -12.22
CA GLY A 31 4.86 -4.67 -13.62
C GLY A 31 6.01 -5.61 -14.00
N TRP A 32 7.23 -5.26 -13.59
CA TRP A 32 8.41 -6.09 -13.81
C TRP A 32 8.32 -7.44 -13.07
N PHE A 33 7.94 -7.46 -11.78
CA PHE A 33 7.76 -8.71 -11.03
C PHE A 33 6.69 -9.60 -11.66
N THR A 34 5.56 -9.03 -12.08
CA THR A 34 4.50 -9.76 -12.79
C THR A 34 5.00 -10.34 -14.10
N HIS A 35 5.80 -9.61 -14.86
CA HIS A 35 6.40 -10.13 -16.10
C HIS A 35 7.38 -11.28 -15.82
N MET A 36 8.27 -11.13 -14.83
CA MET A 36 9.28 -12.14 -14.49
C MET A 36 8.62 -13.43 -13.99
N THR A 37 7.64 -13.33 -13.10
CA THR A 37 6.89 -14.50 -12.59
C THR A 37 6.04 -15.13 -13.69
N GLY A 38 5.32 -14.34 -14.48
CA GLY A 38 4.49 -14.84 -15.58
C GLY A 38 5.26 -15.47 -16.75
N SER A 39 6.58 -15.26 -16.82
CA SER A 39 7.47 -15.86 -17.83
C SER A 39 8.33 -17.01 -17.29
N GLY A 40 8.05 -17.52 -16.08
CA GLY A 40 8.82 -18.60 -15.46
C GLY A 40 10.24 -18.18 -15.03
N ARG A 41 10.46 -16.88 -14.83
CA ARG A 41 11.75 -16.28 -14.47
C ARG A 41 11.75 -15.71 -13.05
N ALA A 42 10.87 -16.20 -12.17
CA ALA A 42 10.76 -15.69 -10.81
C ALA A 42 12.11 -15.78 -10.07
N ARG A 43 12.84 -16.89 -10.22
CA ARG A 43 14.14 -17.11 -9.59
C ARG A 43 15.19 -16.07 -9.95
N ILE A 44 15.25 -15.67 -11.23
CA ILE A 44 16.14 -14.60 -11.69
C ILE A 44 15.79 -13.28 -10.99
N ALA A 45 14.51 -12.97 -10.85
CA ALA A 45 14.10 -11.75 -10.13
C ALA A 45 14.49 -11.82 -8.64
N GLN A 46 14.32 -12.99 -8.02
CA GLN A 46 14.66 -13.22 -6.62
C GLN A 46 16.16 -13.11 -6.33
N GLU A 47 17.02 -13.55 -7.25
CA GLU A 47 18.49 -13.47 -7.13
C GLU A 47 18.99 -12.03 -6.92
N TYR A 48 18.31 -11.05 -7.51
CA TYR A 48 18.67 -9.64 -7.35
C TYR A 48 17.86 -8.93 -6.27
N TYR A 49 16.54 -9.17 -6.22
CA TYR A 49 15.66 -8.45 -5.32
C TYR A 49 15.79 -8.89 -3.86
N THR A 50 15.90 -10.20 -3.59
CA THR A 50 15.92 -10.72 -2.22
C THR A 50 17.13 -10.21 -1.43
N PRO A 51 18.38 -10.26 -1.96
CA PRO A 51 19.53 -9.71 -1.24
C PRO A 51 19.40 -8.21 -0.96
N PHE A 52 18.90 -7.44 -1.93
CA PHE A 52 18.62 -6.00 -1.74
C PHE A 52 17.61 -5.76 -0.63
N ARG A 53 16.49 -6.50 -0.63
CA ARG A 53 15.43 -6.37 0.39
C ARG A 53 15.95 -6.65 1.79
N VAL A 54 16.77 -7.69 1.95
CA VAL A 54 17.38 -8.08 3.23
C VAL A 54 18.42 -7.05 3.67
N ALA A 55 19.42 -6.76 2.83
CA ALA A 55 20.53 -5.87 3.17
C ALA A 55 20.07 -4.44 3.49
N SER A 56 18.98 -4.00 2.85
CA SER A 56 18.44 -2.67 3.06
C SER A 56 17.33 -2.61 4.12
N HIS A 57 16.97 -3.72 4.77
CA HIS A 57 15.83 -3.77 5.70
C HIS A 57 14.54 -3.20 5.09
N LEU A 58 14.31 -3.46 3.80
CA LEU A 58 13.22 -2.83 3.05
C LEU A 58 11.86 -3.18 3.64
N LYS A 59 11.66 -4.44 4.05
CA LYS A 59 10.40 -4.88 4.67
C LYS A 59 10.08 -4.06 5.93
N GLN A 60 11.02 -3.94 6.86
CA GLN A 60 10.77 -3.22 8.11
C GLN A 60 10.47 -1.75 7.86
N ARG A 61 11.21 -1.10 6.94
CA ARG A 61 10.98 0.30 6.59
C ARG A 61 9.62 0.50 5.91
N TYR A 62 9.25 -0.38 4.99
CA TYR A 62 7.94 -0.37 4.35
C TYR A 62 6.80 -0.56 5.36
N ASP A 63 6.89 -1.58 6.21
CA ASP A 63 5.87 -1.88 7.23
C ASP A 63 5.70 -0.71 8.20
N ALA A 64 6.79 -0.04 8.59
CA ALA A 64 6.75 1.15 9.45
C ALA A 64 5.98 2.31 8.80
N TRP A 65 6.21 2.58 7.52
CA TRP A 65 5.46 3.62 6.78
C TRP A 65 3.99 3.26 6.59
N MET A 66 3.71 2.00 6.25
CA MET A 66 2.34 1.50 6.10
C MET A 66 1.56 1.57 7.41
N LEU A 67 2.21 1.35 8.57
CA LEU A 67 1.60 1.47 9.89
C LEU A 67 1.49 2.93 10.37
N PHE A 68 2.45 3.78 10.03
CA PHE A 68 2.45 5.19 10.41
C PHE A 68 1.21 5.92 9.89
N GLN A 69 0.82 5.70 8.63
CA GLN A 69 -0.31 6.40 8.02
C GLN A 69 -1.66 6.19 8.75
N PRO A 70 -2.14 4.97 9.05
CA PRO A 70 -3.41 4.80 9.73
C PRO A 70 -3.39 5.32 11.17
N LEU A 71 -2.24 5.24 11.87
CA LEU A 71 -2.09 5.85 13.19
C LEU A 71 -2.27 7.37 13.11
N LEU A 72 -1.68 8.00 12.10
CA LEU A 72 -1.83 9.43 11.87
C LEU A 72 -3.27 9.80 11.45
N ALA A 73 -3.92 8.98 10.63
CA ALA A 73 -5.31 9.17 10.24
C ALA A 73 -6.27 9.09 11.44
N ILE A 74 -6.07 8.12 12.33
CA ILE A 74 -6.86 7.97 13.58
C ILE A 74 -6.62 9.17 14.50
N PHE A 75 -5.36 9.60 14.67
CA PHE A 75 -5.04 10.77 15.47
C PHE A 75 -5.67 12.05 14.90
N SER A 76 -5.62 12.20 13.57
CA SER A 76 -6.30 13.29 12.85
C SER A 76 -7.81 13.29 13.10
N LEU A 77 -8.45 12.12 12.99
CA LEU A 77 -9.88 11.93 13.23
C LEU A 77 -10.27 12.38 14.65
N ILE A 78 -9.50 12.00 15.68
CA ILE A 78 -9.78 12.42 17.07
C ILE A 78 -9.75 13.95 17.20
N LEU A 79 -8.77 14.62 16.60
CA LEU A 79 -8.61 16.07 16.69
C LEU A 79 -9.63 16.85 15.84
N ASN A 80 -10.09 16.28 14.73
CA ASN A 80 -10.87 16.99 13.71
C ASN A 80 -12.32 16.49 13.57
N ALA A 81 -12.76 15.47 14.32
CA ALA A 81 -14.09 14.87 14.21
C ALA A 81 -15.27 15.85 14.33
N ARG A 82 -15.09 16.96 15.06
CA ARG A 82 -16.12 18.00 15.26
C ARG A 82 -15.93 19.24 14.37
N ILE A 83 -14.83 19.31 13.63
CA ILE A 83 -14.41 20.51 12.87
C ILE A 83 -14.51 20.23 11.37
N GLN A 84 -14.19 19.00 10.96
CA GLN A 84 -14.11 18.58 9.56
C GLN A 84 -15.16 17.50 9.26
N PRO A 85 -15.52 17.28 7.98
CA PRO A 85 -16.48 16.24 7.61
C PRO A 85 -16.03 14.86 8.10
N LEU A 86 -16.91 14.16 8.82
CA LEU A 86 -16.55 12.92 9.52
C LEU A 86 -16.28 11.74 8.56
N ALA A 87 -17.13 11.59 7.54
CA ALA A 87 -17.06 10.47 6.61
C ALA A 87 -15.70 10.33 5.89
N PRO A 88 -15.12 11.37 5.26
CA PRO A 88 -13.80 11.25 4.63
C PRO A 88 -12.68 10.99 5.64
N GLN A 89 -12.77 11.51 6.86
CA GLN A 89 -11.78 11.22 7.91
C GLN A 89 -11.79 9.75 8.32
N ILE A 90 -12.97 9.15 8.47
CA ILE A 90 -13.09 7.70 8.72
C ILE A 90 -12.51 6.93 7.53
N ALA A 91 -12.83 7.34 6.31
CA ALA A 91 -12.34 6.69 5.09
C ALA A 91 -10.80 6.66 5.01
N LEU A 92 -10.09 7.68 5.53
CA LEU A 92 -8.62 7.70 5.58
C LEU A 92 -8.00 6.62 6.49
N ALA A 93 -8.73 6.13 7.49
CA ALA A 93 -8.24 5.14 8.45
C ALA A 93 -8.45 3.68 7.99
N LEU A 94 -9.29 3.46 6.98
CA LEU A 94 -9.66 2.14 6.46
C LEU A 94 -8.69 1.49 5.44
N PRO A 95 -7.79 2.18 4.72
CA PRO A 95 -7.06 1.55 3.61
C PRO A 95 -6.18 0.37 4.04
N LEU A 96 -5.38 0.51 5.11
CA LEU A 96 -4.53 -0.59 5.59
C LEU A 96 -5.35 -1.79 6.09
N PRO A 97 -6.37 -1.63 6.96
CA PRO A 97 -7.24 -2.75 7.33
C PRO A 97 -7.86 -3.48 6.13
N MET A 98 -8.36 -2.74 5.14
CA MET A 98 -8.96 -3.33 3.94
C MET A 98 -7.93 -4.06 3.08
N LEU A 99 -6.75 -3.47 2.91
CA LEU A 99 -5.62 -4.11 2.25
C LEU A 99 -5.29 -5.43 2.95
N LEU A 100 -5.00 -5.42 4.25
CA LEU A 100 -4.62 -6.62 5.00
C LEU A 100 -5.68 -7.72 4.93
N LEU A 101 -6.97 -7.35 5.00
CA LEU A 101 -8.09 -8.28 4.86
C LEU A 101 -8.07 -8.95 3.49
N ILE A 102 -8.08 -8.18 2.40
CA ILE A 102 -8.11 -8.72 1.03
C ILE A 102 -6.86 -9.54 0.75
N HIS A 103 -5.71 -9.02 1.16
CA HIS A 103 -4.41 -9.62 0.95
C HIS A 103 -4.30 -10.99 1.66
N SER A 104 -4.97 -11.13 2.81
CA SER A 104 -5.10 -12.40 3.54
C SER A 104 -6.14 -13.33 2.90
N CYS A 105 -7.34 -12.83 2.61
CA CYS A 105 -8.44 -13.64 2.05
C CYS A 105 -8.13 -14.23 0.67
N THR A 106 -7.33 -13.54 -0.14
CA THR A 106 -6.91 -14.02 -1.46
C THR A 106 -5.75 -15.03 -1.38
N GLY A 107 -5.10 -15.14 -0.23
CA GLY A 107 -3.86 -15.89 -0.04
C GLY A 107 -2.63 -15.28 -0.73
N PHE A 108 -2.79 -14.12 -1.40
CA PHE A 108 -1.75 -13.51 -2.20
C PHE A 108 -0.51 -13.14 -1.37
N GLY A 109 -0.68 -12.73 -0.11
CA GLY A 109 0.47 -12.31 0.71
C GLY A 109 1.45 -13.40 1.07
N GLN A 110 0.99 -14.64 1.14
CA GLN A 110 1.91 -15.75 1.35
C GLN A 110 2.76 -15.98 0.09
N ILE A 111 2.16 -15.83 -1.09
CA ILE A 111 2.86 -15.95 -2.38
C ILE A 111 3.82 -14.77 -2.58
N GLU A 112 3.38 -13.55 -2.28
CA GLU A 112 4.22 -12.36 -2.38
C GLU A 112 5.40 -12.40 -1.41
N GLU A 113 5.17 -12.79 -0.16
CA GLU A 113 6.24 -12.94 0.81
C GLU A 113 7.21 -14.06 0.44
N ALA A 114 6.72 -15.18 -0.12
CA ALA A 114 7.56 -16.25 -0.64
C ALA A 114 8.43 -15.76 -1.80
N PHE A 115 7.83 -15.04 -2.77
CA PHE A 115 8.55 -14.40 -3.86
C PHE A 115 9.62 -13.45 -3.31
N ALA A 116 9.23 -12.48 -2.49
CA ALA A 116 10.12 -11.45 -1.96
C ALA A 116 11.22 -11.98 -1.03
N SER A 117 11.03 -13.15 -0.42
CA SER A 117 12.02 -13.82 0.44
C SER A 117 12.90 -14.82 -0.30
N GLY A 118 12.77 -14.92 -1.63
CA GLY A 118 13.58 -15.84 -2.42
C GLY A 118 13.26 -17.32 -2.16
N LYS A 119 12.06 -17.63 -1.65
CA LYS A 119 11.61 -19.02 -1.54
C LYS A 119 11.22 -19.53 -2.93
N ASP A 120 11.47 -20.82 -3.17
CA ASP A 120 11.02 -21.46 -4.40
C ASP A 120 9.48 -21.39 -4.50
N LEU A 121 9.01 -21.01 -5.67
CA LEU A 121 7.59 -20.93 -6.01
C LEU A 121 7.24 -22.11 -6.92
N SER A 122 6.07 -22.72 -6.70
CA SER A 122 5.51 -23.65 -7.67
C SER A 122 5.02 -22.90 -8.91
N GLY A 123 4.90 -23.59 -10.05
CA GLY A 123 4.34 -22.98 -11.26
C GLY A 123 2.91 -22.41 -11.07
N GLU A 124 2.11 -23.02 -10.20
CA GLU A 124 0.80 -22.48 -9.83
C GLU A 124 0.94 -21.17 -9.04
N GLN A 125 1.88 -21.10 -8.10
CA GLN A 125 2.13 -19.89 -7.32
C GLN A 125 2.66 -18.75 -8.20
N GLU A 126 3.55 -19.04 -9.16
CA GLU A 126 4.01 -18.06 -10.13
C GLU A 126 2.85 -17.53 -11.01
N ALA A 127 2.00 -18.43 -11.51
CA ALA A 127 0.83 -18.04 -12.28
C ALA A 127 -0.15 -17.18 -11.47
N ARG A 128 -0.43 -17.57 -10.22
CA ARG A 128 -1.28 -16.79 -9.31
C ARG A 128 -0.65 -15.44 -8.97
N TYR A 129 0.67 -15.37 -8.76
CA TYR A 129 1.36 -14.11 -8.55
C TYR A 129 1.16 -13.18 -9.75
N ALA A 130 1.43 -13.68 -10.96
CA ALA A 130 1.30 -12.90 -12.18
C ALA A 130 -0.14 -12.39 -12.41
N GLN A 131 -1.15 -13.21 -12.09
CA GLN A 131 -2.55 -12.85 -12.23
C GLN A 131 -3.01 -11.83 -11.18
N LEU A 132 -2.57 -11.95 -9.93
CA LEU A 132 -3.13 -11.17 -8.81
C LEU A 132 -2.33 -9.92 -8.46
N ASN A 133 -1.01 -9.90 -8.70
CA ASN A 133 -0.14 -8.83 -8.23
C ASN A 133 -0.63 -7.44 -8.68
N LEU A 134 -0.80 -7.21 -9.98
CA LEU A 134 -1.24 -5.89 -10.47
C LEU A 134 -2.70 -5.55 -10.11
N PRO A 135 -3.69 -6.45 -10.31
CA PRO A 135 -5.07 -6.14 -9.94
C PRO A 135 -5.23 -5.77 -8.47
N LEU A 136 -4.61 -6.51 -7.55
CA LEU A 136 -4.69 -6.23 -6.12
C LEU A 136 -4.03 -4.91 -5.76
N HIS A 137 -2.82 -4.64 -6.26
CA HIS A 137 -2.14 -3.38 -5.96
C HIS A 137 -2.83 -2.15 -6.55
N ARG A 138 -3.49 -2.27 -7.70
CA ARG A 138 -4.36 -1.22 -8.25
C ARG A 138 -5.56 -0.96 -7.34
N LEU A 139 -6.21 -2.02 -6.85
CA LEU A 139 -7.30 -1.90 -5.89
C LEU A 139 -6.82 -1.21 -4.60
N TYR A 140 -5.65 -1.59 -4.08
CA TYR A 140 -5.06 -0.95 -2.92
C TYR A 140 -4.76 0.53 -3.18
N ALA A 141 -4.22 0.87 -4.36
CA ALA A 141 -3.98 2.25 -4.74
C ALA A 141 -5.28 3.07 -4.70
N LEU A 142 -6.40 2.51 -5.18
CA LEU A 142 -7.71 3.16 -5.11
C LEU A 142 -8.19 3.36 -3.66
N PHE A 143 -7.96 2.39 -2.78
CA PHE A 143 -8.30 2.52 -1.35
C PHE A 143 -7.59 3.68 -0.67
N TYR A 144 -6.36 4.01 -1.07
CA TYR A 144 -5.67 5.19 -0.54
C TYR A 144 -6.04 6.48 -1.30
N MET A 145 -6.18 6.40 -2.62
CA MET A 145 -6.41 7.56 -3.49
C MET A 145 -7.79 8.20 -3.26
N ILE A 146 -8.85 7.40 -3.21
CA ILE A 146 -10.23 7.90 -3.10
C ILE A 146 -10.44 8.68 -1.78
N PRO A 147 -10.08 8.15 -0.59
CA PRO A 147 -10.22 8.90 0.65
C PRO A 147 -9.37 10.16 0.69
N ALA A 148 -8.13 10.13 0.16
CA ALA A 148 -7.27 11.31 0.12
C ALA A 148 -7.91 12.44 -0.71
N ILE A 149 -8.38 12.13 -1.93
CA ILE A 149 -9.07 13.10 -2.80
C ILE A 149 -10.35 13.59 -2.14
N TRP A 150 -11.16 12.68 -1.59
CA TRP A 150 -12.41 13.04 -0.93
C TRP A 150 -12.19 14.00 0.23
N LEU A 151 -11.19 13.74 1.08
CA LEU A 151 -10.88 14.63 2.20
C LEU A 151 -10.38 16.00 1.72
N ILE A 152 -9.50 16.06 0.72
CA ILE A 152 -9.00 17.33 0.16
C ILE A 152 -10.17 18.19 -0.34
N LEU A 153 -11.08 17.58 -1.12
CA LEU A 153 -12.26 18.27 -1.66
C LEU A 153 -13.26 18.67 -0.57
N ALA A 154 -13.46 17.83 0.45
CA ALA A 154 -14.45 18.06 1.50
C ALA A 154 -13.97 19.04 2.58
N ALA A 155 -12.67 19.07 2.87
CA ALA A 155 -12.09 19.95 3.88
C ALA A 155 -11.79 21.37 3.36
N GLY A 156 -11.96 21.62 2.04
CA GLY A 156 -11.72 22.93 1.44
C GLY A 156 -10.29 23.41 1.66
N ILE A 157 -9.31 22.50 1.59
CA ILE A 157 -7.89 22.85 1.70
C ILE A 157 -7.50 23.55 0.38
N GLU A 158 -7.75 24.86 0.30
CA GLU A 158 -7.21 25.78 -0.71
C GLU A 158 -5.74 26.12 -0.43
#